data_AF-A0A6D2G3W1-F1
#
_entry.id   AF-A0A6D2G3W1-F1
#
_cell.length_a   1.000
_cell.length_b   1.000
_cell.length_c   1.000
_cell.angle_alpha   90.00
_cell.angle_beta   90.00
_cell.angle_gamma   90.00
#
_symmetry.space_group_name_H-M   'P 1'
#
loop_
_entity.id
_entity.type
_entity.pdbx_description
1 polymer ?
#
loop_
_entity_poly.entity_id
_entity_poly.type
_entity_poly.pdbx_seq_one_letter_code
_entity_poly.pdbx_strand_id
1 'polypeptide(L)'
;MTEWIFNLKTKLTVLVMMLCSFCVTKVYAVEPTLNTCVVTSGQNINLRNINLTTDDFKPGPDSVIYTINQDATFKCLMGYGTQFPLLVFDQVYFSGFSTKLNAMGLGFRVSIKETGNASNVVSFSWDEIKSTQSGNELRKEFGTKLPVGTTERKVRVTLDFLYTKAYSESSAVTAFTGISNVLNIVPFSYSVRQNGFVLSGFNVRILRNGLGTVDIVPPQVNFGHIYTTYEPSQTRQANFTVIARQVLRPAMGQEFTIPLGITFGKGALTQDTGQTLNLVSLDGPNKGQPNGLRLSIKDNTGKEVTFDKQELLGDITITGAITGNVSKIYTAVVTPTLGGECKDRQIFCCNTRHRYI
;
A
#
# COMPACT_ATOMS: atom_id res chain seq x y z
N MET A 1 -46.97 10.03 -48.84
CA MET A 1 -47.06 8.93 -47.86
C MET A 1 -46.27 7.77 -48.38
N THR A 2 -45.04 7.56 -47.89
CA THR A 2 -44.31 6.28 -48.01
C THR A 2 -43.14 6.25 -47.03
N GLU A 3 -43.50 5.78 -45.83
CA GLU A 3 -42.79 4.87 -44.94
C GLU A 3 -41.26 4.91 -44.86
N TRP A 4 -40.81 5.36 -43.68
CA TRP A 4 -39.56 4.97 -43.05
C TRP A 4 -39.68 3.55 -42.48
N ILE A 5 -39.07 2.57 -43.14
CA ILE A 5 -38.71 1.29 -42.50
C ILE A 5 -37.21 1.07 -42.76
N PHE A 6 -36.38 1.79 -42.00
CA PHE A 6 -34.95 1.48 -41.95
C PHE A 6 -34.76 0.20 -41.13
N ASN A 7 -34.47 -0.86 -41.87
CA ASN A 7 -34.23 -2.25 -41.49
C ASN A 7 -33.44 -2.42 -40.16
N LEU A 8 -34.16 -2.76 -39.09
CA LEU A 8 -33.61 -3.01 -37.75
C LEU A 8 -32.79 -4.32 -37.67
N LYS A 9 -32.91 -5.22 -38.65
CA LYS A 9 -32.23 -6.53 -38.63
C LYS A 9 -30.74 -6.43 -38.97
N THR A 10 -30.31 -5.46 -39.77
CA THR A 10 -28.90 -5.30 -40.17
C THR A 10 -28.03 -4.65 -39.08
N LYS A 11 -28.61 -3.87 -38.16
CA LYS A 11 -27.85 -3.29 -37.03
C LYS A 11 -27.60 -4.29 -35.91
N LEU A 12 -28.47 -5.28 -35.73
CA LEU A 12 -28.32 -6.29 -34.69
C LEU A 12 -27.18 -7.28 -35.02
N THR A 13 -27.01 -7.65 -36.29
CA THR A 13 -25.92 -8.54 -36.73
C THR A 13 -24.53 -7.90 -36.63
N VAL A 14 -24.42 -6.58 -36.87
CA VAL A 14 -23.16 -5.84 -36.72
C VAL A 14 -22.80 -5.67 -35.23
N LEU A 15 -23.79 -5.46 -34.36
CA LEU A 15 -23.55 -5.36 -32.91
C LEU A 15 -23.10 -6.69 -32.30
N VAL A 16 -23.67 -7.82 -32.75
CA VAL A 16 -23.27 -9.17 -32.28
C VAL A 16 -21.87 -9.54 -32.77
N MET A 17 -21.45 -9.18 -33.99
CA MET A 17 -20.07 -9.38 -34.43
C MET A 17 -19.06 -8.46 -33.72
N MET A 18 -19.44 -7.22 -33.37
CA MET A 18 -18.59 -6.35 -32.55
C MET A 18 -18.45 -6.86 -31.11
N LEU A 19 -19.51 -7.41 -30.51
CA LEU A 19 -19.48 -7.97 -29.15
C LEU A 19 -18.67 -9.28 -29.06
N CYS A 20 -18.61 -10.09 -30.12
CA CYS A 20 -17.71 -11.25 -30.17
C CYS A 20 -16.22 -10.89 -30.29
N SER A 21 -15.88 -9.66 -30.69
CA SER A 21 -14.49 -9.17 -30.80
C SER A 21 -13.90 -8.73 -29.45
N PHE A 22 -14.74 -8.46 -28.44
CA PHE A 22 -14.28 -8.03 -27.11
C PHE A 22 -14.16 -9.15 -26.07
N CYS A 23 -14.44 -10.41 -26.45
CA CYS A 23 -14.25 -11.59 -25.60
C CYS A 23 -12.97 -12.39 -25.93
N VAL A 24 -11.99 -11.81 -26.61
CA VAL A 24 -10.64 -12.38 -26.65
C VAL A 24 -9.89 -11.92 -25.40
N THR A 25 -10.15 -12.60 -24.28
CA THR A 25 -9.01 -12.88 -23.38
C THR A 25 -8.07 -13.72 -24.23
N LYS A 26 -7.10 -13.08 -24.88
CA LYS A 26 -6.03 -13.78 -25.57
C LYS A 26 -5.21 -14.50 -24.51
N VAL A 27 -5.66 -15.69 -24.14
CA VAL A 27 -4.76 -16.74 -23.66
C VAL A 27 -3.93 -17.07 -24.89
N TYR A 28 -2.79 -16.39 -25.05
CA TYR A 28 -1.76 -16.92 -25.93
C TYR A 28 -1.37 -18.26 -25.32
N ALA A 29 -1.95 -19.34 -25.83
CA ALA A 29 -1.45 -20.69 -25.61
C ALA A 29 -0.11 -20.76 -26.34
N VAL A 30 0.93 -20.22 -25.71
CA VAL A 30 2.31 -20.39 -26.17
C VAL A 30 2.57 -21.89 -26.05
N GLU A 31 2.71 -22.58 -27.18
CA GLU A 31 3.08 -23.98 -27.16
C GLU A 31 4.60 -24.11 -26.94
N PRO A 32 5.05 -25.09 -26.15
CA PRO A 32 6.48 -25.31 -25.93
C PRO A 32 7.14 -25.76 -27.23
N THR A 33 8.33 -25.23 -27.50
CA THR A 33 9.23 -25.76 -28.52
C THR A 33 10.01 -26.98 -28.00
N LEU A 34 10.85 -27.57 -28.86
CA LEU A 34 11.64 -28.74 -28.51
C LEU A 34 12.50 -28.50 -27.25
N ASN A 35 12.35 -29.38 -26.26
CA ASN A 35 13.04 -29.32 -24.97
C ASN A 35 12.80 -28.02 -24.19
N THR A 36 11.59 -27.46 -24.28
CA THR A 36 11.16 -26.34 -23.45
C THR A 36 9.91 -26.67 -22.66
N CYS A 37 9.68 -25.89 -21.61
CA CYS A 37 8.43 -25.86 -20.87
C CYS A 37 7.90 -24.43 -20.85
N VAL A 38 6.59 -24.32 -20.74
CA VAL A 38 5.84 -23.07 -20.62
C VAL A 38 4.79 -23.20 -19.53
N VAL A 39 4.65 -22.17 -18.70
CA VAL A 39 3.49 -22.03 -17.82
C VAL A 39 2.33 -21.55 -18.69
N THR A 40 1.26 -22.33 -18.80
CA THR A 40 0.14 -22.07 -19.70
C THR A 40 -1.07 -21.47 -18.99
N SER A 41 -1.15 -21.61 -17.66
CA SER A 41 -2.18 -20.98 -16.84
C SER A 41 -1.67 -20.72 -15.42
N GLY A 42 -2.28 -19.76 -14.71
CA GLY A 42 -1.89 -19.44 -13.33
C GLY A 42 -0.51 -18.78 -13.19
N GLN A 43 0.01 -18.19 -14.26
CA GLN A 43 1.35 -17.57 -14.30
C GLN A 43 1.48 -16.32 -13.42
N ASN A 44 0.37 -15.59 -13.19
CA ASN A 44 0.40 -14.33 -12.47
C ASN A 44 0.29 -14.57 -10.96
N ILE A 45 1.39 -14.40 -10.25
CA ILE A 45 1.44 -14.42 -8.80
C ILE A 45 1.25 -12.99 -8.29
N ASN A 46 0.12 -12.76 -7.63
CA ASN A 46 -0.24 -11.44 -7.10
C ASN A 46 0.29 -11.25 -5.68
N LEU A 47 1.36 -10.47 -5.56
CA LEU A 47 1.96 -10.04 -4.31
C LEU A 47 1.10 -8.99 -3.61
N ARG A 48 1.07 -9.04 -2.27
CA ARG A 48 0.32 -8.09 -1.44
C ARG A 48 1.25 -7.01 -0.90
N ASN A 49 0.73 -5.79 -0.79
CA ASN A 49 1.43 -4.72 -0.08
C ASN A 49 1.69 -5.14 1.37
N ILE A 50 2.89 -4.87 1.85
CA ILE A 50 3.32 -5.12 3.23
C ILE A 50 3.30 -3.79 3.96
N ASN A 51 2.45 -3.68 4.99
CA ASN A 51 2.43 -2.54 5.90
C ASN A 51 2.68 -3.09 7.31
N LEU A 52 3.83 -2.76 7.89
CA LEU A 52 4.24 -3.24 9.20
C LEU A 52 4.56 -2.07 10.13
N THR A 53 4.08 -2.21 11.36
CA THR A 53 4.53 -1.46 12.53
C THR A 53 5.46 -2.37 13.34
N THR A 54 6.64 -1.88 13.72
CA THR A 54 7.75 -2.69 14.25
C THR A 54 7.45 -3.42 15.57
N ASP A 55 6.33 -3.07 16.20
CA ASP A 55 5.96 -3.56 17.52
C ASP A 55 5.12 -4.86 17.43
N ASP A 56 4.64 -5.23 16.24
CA ASP A 56 3.69 -6.33 16.06
C ASP A 56 4.34 -7.68 15.71
N PHE A 57 5.63 -7.69 15.34
CA PHE A 57 6.28 -8.90 14.84
C PHE A 57 7.59 -9.22 15.54
N LYS A 58 7.69 -10.45 16.06
CA LYS A 58 8.97 -11.02 16.46
C LYS A 58 9.68 -11.52 15.20
N PRO A 59 10.95 -11.18 14.96
CA PRO A 59 11.68 -11.68 13.82
C PRO A 59 12.07 -13.15 14.00
N GLY A 60 12.15 -13.89 12.89
CA GLY A 60 12.59 -15.28 12.90
C GLY A 60 12.07 -16.10 11.72
N PRO A 61 12.59 -17.33 11.52
CA PRO A 61 12.25 -18.18 10.37
C PRO A 61 10.78 -18.58 10.29
N ASP A 62 10.05 -18.61 11.41
CA ASP A 62 8.62 -18.90 11.47
C ASP A 62 7.74 -17.64 11.38
N SER A 63 8.35 -16.47 11.21
CA SER A 63 7.65 -15.18 11.20
C SER A 63 7.12 -14.87 9.80
N VAL A 64 6.16 -15.68 9.38
CA VAL A 64 5.48 -15.52 8.10
C VAL A 64 4.51 -14.33 8.19
N ILE A 65 4.76 -13.31 7.38
CA ILE A 65 3.89 -12.13 7.25
C ILE A 65 2.61 -12.52 6.52
N TYR A 66 2.77 -13.21 5.39
CA TYR A 66 1.67 -13.82 4.65
C TYR A 66 2.19 -14.91 3.72
N THR A 67 1.26 -15.78 3.31
CA THR A 67 1.47 -16.84 2.33
C THR A 67 0.62 -16.60 1.08
N ILE A 68 1.20 -16.81 -0.09
CA ILE A 68 0.48 -16.91 -1.37
C ILE A 68 0.54 -18.37 -1.83
N ASN A 69 -0.61 -18.88 -2.28
CA ASN A 69 -0.70 -20.17 -2.96
C ASN A 69 -1.18 -19.90 -4.39
N GLN A 70 -0.32 -20.22 -5.36
CA GLN A 70 -0.62 -20.08 -6.78
C GLN A 70 -0.72 -21.47 -7.41
N ASP A 71 -1.93 -21.83 -7.86
CA ASP A 71 -2.12 -22.98 -8.72
C ASP A 71 -1.84 -22.60 -10.18
N ALA A 72 -1.09 -23.43 -10.88
CA ALA A 72 -0.69 -23.20 -12.26
C ALA A 72 -0.64 -24.50 -13.07
N THR A 73 -0.76 -24.37 -14.39
CA THR A 73 -0.52 -25.46 -15.33
C THR A 73 0.72 -25.15 -16.14
N PHE A 74 1.57 -26.16 -16.36
CA PHE A 74 2.69 -26.07 -17.27
C PHE A 74 2.62 -27.16 -18.33
N LYS A 75 3.04 -26.83 -19.56
CA LYS A 75 3.26 -27.78 -20.64
C LYS A 75 4.75 -27.88 -20.95
N CYS A 76 5.21 -29.07 -21.30
CA CYS A 76 6.57 -29.31 -21.78
C CYS A 76 6.54 -30.15 -23.05
N LEU A 77 7.49 -29.89 -23.96
CA LEU A 77 7.75 -30.76 -25.11
C LEU A 77 9.18 -31.30 -24.99
N MET A 78 9.32 -32.61 -24.82
CA MET A 78 10.61 -33.30 -24.76
C MET A 78 10.91 -33.99 -26.09
N GLY A 79 12.05 -33.69 -26.69
CA GLY A 79 12.51 -34.33 -27.93
C GLY A 79 13.22 -35.66 -27.71
N TYR A 80 13.88 -35.81 -26.56
CA TYR A 80 14.66 -37.00 -26.21
C TYR A 80 14.86 -37.11 -24.70
N GLY A 81 15.19 -38.32 -24.26
CA GLY A 81 15.47 -38.61 -22.85
C GLY A 81 14.28 -38.39 -21.93
N THR A 82 14.53 -38.53 -20.63
CA THR A 82 13.56 -38.16 -19.59
C THR A 82 14.29 -37.39 -18.51
N GLN A 83 13.67 -36.32 -18.01
CA GLN A 83 14.27 -35.44 -17.01
C GLN A 83 13.22 -34.97 -16.02
N PHE A 84 13.60 -34.70 -14.78
CA PHE A 84 12.71 -33.99 -13.87
C PHE A 84 12.61 -32.52 -14.32
N PRO A 85 11.42 -31.91 -14.24
CA PRO A 85 11.31 -30.46 -14.42
C PRO A 85 12.11 -29.74 -13.32
N LEU A 86 12.77 -28.66 -13.69
CA LEU A 86 13.52 -27.77 -12.82
C LEU A 86 12.71 -26.49 -12.61
N LEU A 87 12.55 -26.05 -11.36
CA LEU A 87 12.16 -24.67 -11.08
C LEU A 87 13.44 -23.84 -11.01
N VAL A 88 13.49 -22.76 -11.77
CA VAL A 88 14.67 -21.93 -11.99
C VAL A 88 14.31 -20.47 -11.70
N PHE A 89 15.16 -19.79 -10.93
CA PHE A 89 15.02 -18.39 -10.58
C PHE A 89 15.80 -17.53 -11.59
N ASP A 90 15.19 -16.48 -12.12
CA ASP A 90 15.93 -15.50 -12.91
C ASP A 90 16.97 -14.79 -12.04
N GLN A 91 18.25 -15.06 -12.30
CA GLN A 91 19.35 -14.60 -11.46
C GLN A 91 19.44 -13.06 -11.40
N VAL A 92 19.26 -12.39 -12.53
CA VAL A 92 19.40 -10.93 -12.63
C VAL A 92 18.33 -10.26 -11.78
N TYR A 93 17.09 -10.69 -11.91
CA TYR A 93 15.98 -10.20 -11.11
C TYR A 93 16.18 -10.53 -9.62
N PHE A 94 16.44 -11.79 -9.28
CA PHE A 94 16.48 -12.23 -7.88
C PHE A 94 17.71 -11.71 -7.12
N SER A 95 18.82 -11.39 -7.79
CA SER A 95 19.97 -10.73 -7.16
C SER A 95 19.58 -9.34 -6.62
N GLY A 96 18.93 -8.52 -7.44
CA GLY A 96 18.45 -7.19 -7.03
C GLY A 96 17.28 -7.25 -6.05
N PHE A 97 16.31 -8.13 -6.32
CA PHE A 97 15.15 -8.34 -5.47
C PHE A 97 15.54 -8.80 -4.06
N SER A 98 16.39 -9.82 -3.95
CA SER A 98 16.79 -10.38 -2.66
C SER A 98 17.63 -9.40 -1.84
N THR A 99 18.52 -8.65 -2.49
CA THR A 99 19.34 -7.61 -1.83
C THR A 99 18.46 -6.54 -1.19
N LYS A 100 17.48 -6.01 -1.94
CA LYS A 100 16.56 -4.98 -1.43
C LYS A 100 15.70 -5.53 -0.29
N LEU A 101 15.12 -6.72 -0.45
CA LEU A 101 14.27 -7.33 0.57
C LEU A 101 15.05 -7.62 1.86
N ASN A 102 16.27 -8.14 1.74
CA ASN A 102 17.16 -8.42 2.87
C ASN A 102 17.55 -7.15 3.64
N ALA A 103 17.83 -6.04 2.93
CA ALA A 103 18.16 -4.75 3.55
C ALA A 103 17.00 -4.19 4.40
N MET A 104 15.76 -4.56 4.10
CA MET A 104 14.57 -4.20 4.88
C MET A 104 14.27 -5.16 6.04
N GLY A 105 15.12 -6.17 6.29
CA GLY A 105 14.86 -7.21 7.29
C GLY A 105 13.73 -8.16 6.90
N LEU A 106 13.43 -8.23 5.60
CA LEU A 106 12.44 -9.12 5.02
C LEU A 106 13.13 -10.28 4.30
N GLY A 107 12.36 -11.32 4.03
CA GLY A 107 12.80 -12.45 3.25
C GLY A 107 11.64 -13.18 2.61
N PHE A 108 11.98 -14.25 1.92
CA PHE A 108 11.03 -15.00 1.12
C PHE A 108 11.40 -16.47 1.06
N ARG A 109 10.39 -17.34 1.09
CA ARG A 109 10.53 -18.77 0.85
C ARG A 109 9.59 -19.19 -0.27
N VAL A 110 10.09 -20.02 -1.18
CA VAL A 110 9.30 -20.57 -2.28
C VAL A 110 9.26 -22.07 -2.14
N SER A 111 8.09 -22.67 -2.34
CA SER A 111 7.99 -24.11 -2.58
C SER A 111 7.14 -24.40 -3.79
N ILE A 112 7.46 -25.48 -4.49
CA ILE A 112 6.68 -25.98 -5.62
C ILE A 112 6.31 -27.44 -5.39
N LYS A 113 5.10 -27.79 -5.79
CA LYS A 113 4.53 -29.14 -5.68
C LYS A 113 3.75 -29.48 -6.94
N GLU A 114 3.99 -30.65 -7.53
CA GLU A 114 3.11 -31.19 -8.57
C GLU A 114 1.79 -31.68 -7.93
N THR A 115 0.66 -31.21 -8.44
CA THR A 115 -0.67 -31.52 -7.88
C THR A 115 -0.98 -33.01 -8.03
N GLY A 116 -1.42 -33.64 -6.94
CA GLY A 116 -1.69 -35.09 -6.90
C GLY A 116 -0.49 -35.95 -6.52
N ASN A 117 0.71 -35.37 -6.35
CA ASN A 117 1.88 -36.07 -5.82
C ASN A 117 2.39 -35.37 -4.53
N ALA A 118 2.03 -35.92 -3.37
CA ALA A 118 2.35 -35.30 -2.08
C ALA A 118 3.83 -35.37 -1.69
N SER A 119 4.58 -36.33 -2.23
CA SER A 119 5.93 -36.68 -1.75
C SER A 119 7.05 -35.84 -2.39
N ASN A 120 6.75 -35.00 -3.39
CA ASN A 120 7.75 -34.26 -4.18
C ASN A 120 7.68 -32.73 -3.97
N VAL A 121 7.40 -32.27 -2.76
CA VAL A 121 7.46 -30.84 -2.42
C VAL A 121 8.91 -30.41 -2.36
N VAL A 122 9.25 -29.36 -3.11
CA VAL A 122 10.60 -28.82 -3.15
C VAL A 122 10.55 -27.38 -2.71
N SER A 123 11.40 -27.04 -1.74
CA SER A 123 11.43 -25.72 -1.12
C SER A 123 12.80 -25.06 -1.28
N PHE A 124 12.77 -23.74 -1.45
CA PHE A 124 13.90 -22.84 -1.49
C PHE A 124 13.80 -21.95 -0.25
N SER A 125 14.74 -22.13 0.66
CA SER A 125 14.89 -21.28 1.84
C SER A 125 15.32 -19.87 1.45
N TRP A 126 15.12 -18.92 2.36
CA TRP A 126 15.59 -17.55 2.15
C TRP A 126 17.11 -17.47 1.99
N ASP A 127 17.86 -18.30 2.72
CA ASP A 127 19.32 -18.34 2.65
C ASP A 127 19.83 -18.83 1.30
N GLU A 128 19.12 -19.78 0.68
CA GLU A 128 19.40 -20.20 -0.70
C GLU A 128 19.08 -19.07 -1.68
N ILE A 129 17.90 -18.45 -1.56
CA ILE A 129 17.47 -17.39 -2.47
C ILE A 129 18.41 -16.19 -2.44
N LYS A 130 18.85 -15.74 -1.25
CA LYS A 130 19.77 -14.60 -1.13
C LYS A 130 21.19 -14.91 -1.60
N SER A 131 21.58 -16.19 -1.65
CA SER A 131 22.90 -16.62 -2.16
C SER A 131 23.06 -16.52 -3.68
N THR A 132 21.96 -16.30 -4.43
CA THR A 132 21.98 -16.08 -5.90
C THR A 132 22.86 -14.93 -6.38
N GLN A 133 23.34 -14.09 -5.46
CA GLN A 133 24.35 -13.06 -5.66
C GLN A 133 25.71 -13.62 -6.15
N SER A 134 26.00 -14.91 -5.93
CA SER A 134 27.32 -15.51 -6.21
C SER A 134 27.51 -16.04 -7.63
N GLY A 135 26.74 -15.56 -8.61
CA GLY A 135 26.96 -15.89 -10.02
C GLY A 135 26.24 -17.14 -10.54
N ASN A 136 25.72 -18.01 -9.66
CA ASN A 136 25.01 -19.23 -10.06
C ASN A 136 23.50 -19.08 -9.97
N GLU A 137 22.82 -19.63 -10.96
CA GLU A 137 21.37 -19.63 -11.01
C GLU A 137 20.78 -20.69 -10.06
N LEU A 138 19.88 -20.25 -9.19
CA LEU A 138 19.23 -21.12 -8.24
C LEU A 138 18.16 -21.97 -8.92
N ARG A 139 18.29 -23.28 -8.77
CA ARG A 139 17.39 -24.27 -9.36
C ARG A 139 17.29 -25.54 -8.53
N LYS A 140 16.13 -26.19 -8.59
CA LYS A 140 15.91 -27.54 -8.04
C LYS A 140 14.94 -28.32 -8.92
N GLU A 141 15.20 -29.62 -9.05
CA GLU A 141 14.28 -30.56 -9.69
C GLU A 141 13.05 -30.77 -8.81
N PHE A 142 11.87 -30.98 -9.40
CA PHE A 142 10.63 -31.28 -8.69
C PHE A 142 9.74 -32.25 -9.47
N GLY A 143 8.64 -32.70 -8.86
CA GLY A 143 7.60 -33.45 -9.58
C GLY A 143 8.06 -34.81 -10.10
N THR A 144 7.50 -35.25 -11.22
CA THR A 144 7.83 -36.54 -11.87
C THR A 144 8.65 -36.35 -13.14
N LYS A 145 9.38 -37.36 -13.61
CA LYS A 145 10.15 -37.25 -14.86
C LYS A 145 9.23 -36.97 -16.05
N LEU A 146 9.64 -36.05 -16.92
CA LEU A 146 8.99 -35.73 -18.18
C LEU A 146 9.31 -36.84 -19.20
N PRO A 147 8.30 -37.53 -19.76
CA PRO A 147 8.49 -38.46 -20.86
C PRO A 147 8.81 -37.70 -22.16
N VAL A 148 9.33 -38.42 -23.16
CA VAL A 148 9.44 -37.92 -24.54
C VAL A 148 8.04 -37.60 -25.08
N GLY A 149 7.91 -36.47 -25.79
CA GLY A 149 6.64 -35.94 -26.29
C GLY A 149 6.11 -34.77 -25.46
N THR A 150 4.84 -34.43 -25.68
CA THR A 150 4.18 -33.32 -24.97
C THR A 150 3.54 -33.81 -23.69
N THR A 151 3.78 -33.10 -22.60
CA THR A 151 3.10 -33.30 -21.32
C THR A 151 2.50 -32.01 -20.79
N GLU A 152 1.36 -32.12 -20.12
CA GLU A 152 0.71 -31.04 -19.40
C GLU A 152 0.46 -31.47 -17.95
N ARG A 153 0.86 -30.62 -17.00
CA ARG A 153 0.80 -30.94 -15.57
C ARG A 153 0.42 -29.72 -14.74
N LYS A 154 -0.19 -29.97 -13.59
CA LYS A 154 -0.60 -28.95 -12.63
C LYS A 154 0.38 -28.87 -11.47
N VAL A 155 0.67 -27.66 -11.03
CA VAL A 155 1.54 -27.39 -9.88
C VAL A 155 0.88 -26.38 -8.95
N ARG A 156 1.28 -26.43 -7.69
CA ARG A 156 1.07 -25.37 -6.70
C ARG A 156 2.41 -24.78 -6.33
N VAL A 157 2.54 -23.48 -6.52
CA VAL A 157 3.68 -22.69 -6.03
C VAL A 157 3.23 -21.93 -4.78
N THR A 158 3.93 -22.12 -3.68
CA THR A 158 3.66 -21.46 -2.40
C THR A 158 4.79 -20.52 -2.07
N LEU A 159 4.44 -19.30 -1.69
CA LEU A 159 5.34 -18.18 -1.48
C LEU A 159 5.06 -17.60 -0.08
N ASP A 160 6.02 -17.74 0.83
CA ASP A 160 5.93 -17.17 2.17
C ASP A 160 6.82 -15.93 2.26
N PHE A 161 6.22 -14.78 2.58
CA PHE A 161 6.98 -13.59 2.94
C PHE A 161 7.33 -13.64 4.42
N LEU A 162 8.60 -13.39 4.73
CA LEU A 162 9.18 -13.60 6.05
C LEU A 162 9.62 -12.26 6.66
N TYR A 163 9.43 -12.11 7.96
CA TYR A 163 10.07 -11.06 8.76
C TYR A 163 11.33 -11.64 9.42
N THR A 164 12.48 -11.45 8.76
CA THR A 164 13.71 -12.19 9.07
C THR A 164 14.56 -11.52 10.14
N LYS A 165 14.51 -10.18 10.23
CA LYS A 165 15.30 -9.42 11.19
C LYS A 165 14.54 -8.18 11.66
N ALA A 166 14.38 -8.04 12.97
CA ALA A 166 13.97 -6.78 13.56
C ALA A 166 15.20 -5.88 13.54
N TYR A 167 15.20 -4.87 12.66
CA TYR A 167 16.14 -3.78 12.85
C TYR A 167 15.54 -2.81 13.87
N SER A 168 16.33 -2.42 14.86
CA SER A 168 16.03 -1.29 15.76
C SER A 168 15.86 0.05 15.00
N GLU A 169 16.20 0.06 13.71
CA GLU A 169 16.17 1.19 12.77
C GLU A 169 15.31 0.90 11.51
N SER A 170 14.41 -0.09 11.51
CA SER A 170 13.80 -0.66 10.28
C SER A 170 12.80 0.21 9.52
N SER A 171 12.69 1.52 9.78
CA SER A 171 11.78 2.34 8.97
C SER A 171 12.29 2.37 7.54
N ALA A 172 11.50 1.85 6.61
CA ALA A 172 11.83 1.76 5.20
C ALA A 172 10.56 1.70 4.35
N VAL A 173 10.59 2.40 3.22
CA VAL A 173 9.54 2.37 2.22
C VAL A 173 10.17 2.05 0.87
N THR A 174 9.66 1.03 0.19
CA THR A 174 10.17 0.62 -1.12
C THR A 174 9.05 0.07 -1.97
N ALA A 175 9.05 0.44 -3.25
CA ALA A 175 8.21 -0.14 -4.27
C ALA A 175 8.99 -1.19 -5.07
N PHE A 176 8.38 -2.34 -5.28
CA PHE A 176 8.89 -3.38 -6.17
C PHE A 176 8.06 -3.39 -7.45
N THR A 177 8.74 -3.28 -8.59
CA THR A 177 8.09 -3.36 -9.90
C THR A 177 7.75 -4.81 -10.22
N GLY A 178 6.57 -5.02 -10.81
CA GLY A 178 6.19 -6.33 -11.33
C GLY A 178 7.02 -6.69 -12.55
N ILE A 179 7.46 -7.95 -12.63
CA ILE A 179 8.33 -8.44 -13.71
C ILE A 179 7.84 -9.83 -14.14
N SER A 180 7.79 -10.03 -15.46
CA SER A 180 7.42 -11.31 -16.08
C SER A 180 8.61 -12.26 -16.18
N ASN A 181 8.32 -13.55 -16.28
CA ASN A 181 9.31 -14.59 -16.58
C ASN A 181 10.44 -14.74 -15.53
N VAL A 182 10.14 -14.45 -14.26
CA VAL A 182 11.16 -14.42 -13.18
C VAL A 182 11.34 -15.77 -12.48
N LEU A 183 10.33 -16.65 -12.51
CA LEU A 183 10.45 -18.05 -12.10
C LEU A 183 10.06 -18.90 -13.29
N ASN A 184 10.90 -19.86 -13.66
CA ASN A 184 10.73 -20.64 -14.88
C ASN A 184 10.72 -22.13 -14.57
N ILE A 185 9.84 -22.87 -15.23
CA ILE A 185 9.90 -24.32 -15.27
C ILE A 185 10.63 -24.69 -16.55
N VAL A 186 11.68 -25.50 -16.46
CA VAL A 186 12.46 -25.95 -17.63
C VAL A 186 12.81 -27.44 -17.50
N PRO A 187 12.96 -28.17 -18.62
CA PRO A 187 13.39 -29.57 -18.57
C PRO A 187 14.92 -29.72 -18.46
N PHE A 188 15.69 -28.75 -18.94
CA PHE A 188 17.15 -28.69 -18.83
C PHE A 188 17.60 -27.29 -18.40
N SER A 189 18.78 -27.19 -17.78
CA SER A 189 19.34 -25.90 -17.36
C SER A 189 19.61 -24.92 -18.51
N TYR A 190 19.83 -25.43 -19.72
CA TYR A 190 20.10 -24.65 -20.93
C TYR A 190 18.86 -24.44 -21.81
N SER A 191 17.68 -24.92 -21.38
CA SER A 191 16.45 -24.75 -22.14
C SER A 191 16.05 -23.28 -22.25
N VAL A 192 15.51 -22.92 -23.40
CA VAL A 192 14.94 -21.58 -23.64
C VAL A 192 13.73 -21.36 -22.73
N ARG A 193 13.64 -20.16 -22.15
CA ARG A 193 12.56 -19.75 -21.25
C ARG A 193 11.54 -18.93 -22.03
N GLN A 194 10.44 -19.57 -22.41
CA GLN A 194 9.43 -18.96 -23.27
C GLN A 194 8.30 -18.29 -22.48
N ASN A 195 7.85 -18.90 -21.38
CA ASN A 195 6.83 -18.33 -20.52
C ASN A 195 6.88 -18.91 -19.10
N GLY A 196 7.39 -18.13 -18.16
CA GLY A 196 7.44 -18.43 -16.73
C GLY A 196 6.38 -17.69 -15.92
N PHE A 197 6.51 -17.74 -14.61
CA PHE A 197 5.67 -16.98 -13.70
C PHE A 197 6.00 -15.48 -13.75
N VAL A 198 4.96 -14.69 -13.53
CA VAL A 198 4.99 -13.23 -13.41
C VAL A 198 4.74 -12.88 -11.96
N LEU A 199 5.62 -12.08 -11.36
CA LEU A 199 5.39 -11.50 -10.04
C LEU A 199 4.77 -10.12 -10.22
N SER A 200 3.64 -9.84 -9.56
CA SER A 200 3.05 -8.50 -9.57
C SER A 200 3.92 -7.51 -8.79
N GLY A 201 3.79 -6.22 -9.12
CA GLY A 201 4.36 -5.17 -8.28
C GLY A 201 3.66 -5.09 -6.92
N PHE A 202 4.38 -4.63 -5.91
CA PHE A 202 3.86 -4.41 -4.57
C PHE A 202 4.69 -3.36 -3.83
N ASN A 203 4.13 -2.82 -2.76
CA ASN A 203 4.79 -1.84 -1.91
C ASN A 203 5.08 -2.44 -0.53
N VAL A 204 6.24 -2.09 0.00
CA VAL A 204 6.62 -2.40 1.38
C VAL A 204 6.76 -1.09 2.13
N ARG A 205 6.03 -0.97 3.24
CA ARG A 205 6.09 0.13 4.20
C ARG A 205 6.27 -0.46 5.59
N ILE A 206 7.47 -0.29 6.14
CA ILE A 206 7.78 -0.61 7.53
C ILE A 206 7.96 0.73 8.22
N LEU A 207 7.09 1.08 9.15
CA LEU A 207 7.22 2.30 9.94
C LEU A 207 7.34 1.95 11.42
N ARG A 208 8.40 2.44 12.05
CA ARG A 208 8.57 2.33 13.49
C ARG A 208 7.67 3.34 14.20
N ASN A 209 7.08 2.92 15.32
CA ASN A 209 6.36 3.81 16.21
C ASN A 209 7.31 4.88 16.78
N GLY A 210 6.88 6.13 16.76
CA GLY A 210 7.69 7.29 17.16
C GLY A 210 8.67 7.74 16.08
N LEU A 211 8.52 7.31 14.82
CA LEU A 211 9.35 7.79 13.70
C LEU A 211 9.32 9.32 13.58
N GLY A 212 8.17 9.92 13.90
CA GLY A 212 8.00 11.35 13.94
C GLY A 212 7.11 11.81 15.10
N THR A 213 7.08 13.11 15.29
CA THR A 213 6.20 13.81 16.24
C THR A 213 5.41 14.89 15.53
N VAL A 214 4.30 15.32 16.13
CA VAL A 214 3.49 16.44 15.65
C VAL A 214 3.37 17.47 16.77
N ASP A 215 3.81 18.69 16.46
CA ASP A 215 3.74 19.86 17.34
C ASP A 215 2.72 20.86 16.80
N ILE A 216 2.02 21.57 17.70
CA ILE A 216 1.12 22.67 17.36
C ILE A 216 1.62 23.93 18.07
N VAL A 217 1.84 25.01 17.30
CA VAL A 217 2.45 26.25 17.81
C VAL A 217 1.60 27.47 17.41
N PRO A 218 1.06 28.25 18.38
CA PRO A 218 1.04 27.97 19.81
C PRO A 218 0.13 26.77 20.13
N PRO A 219 0.39 26.04 21.25
CA PRO A 219 -0.43 24.89 21.64
C PRO A 219 -1.86 25.29 22.05
N GLN A 220 -2.06 26.56 22.40
CA GLN A 220 -3.36 27.15 22.68
C GLN A 220 -3.54 28.40 21.82
N VAL A 221 -4.69 28.47 21.14
CA VAL A 221 -5.09 29.62 20.34
C VAL A 221 -5.98 30.53 21.19
N ASN A 222 -5.53 31.76 21.42
CA ASN A 222 -6.25 32.74 22.21
C ASN A 222 -6.87 33.82 21.30
N PHE A 223 -8.19 34.00 21.39
CA PHE A 223 -8.95 34.99 20.63
C PHE A 223 -9.15 36.31 21.38
N GLY A 224 -8.59 36.43 22.59
CA GLY A 224 -8.80 37.55 23.49
C GLY A 224 -10.23 37.60 24.04
N HIS A 225 -10.67 38.80 24.40
CA HIS A 225 -12.02 39.03 24.91
C HIS A 225 -12.99 39.26 23.74
N ILE A 226 -14.10 38.52 23.77
CA ILE A 226 -15.26 38.70 22.88
C ILE A 226 -16.40 39.21 23.75
N TYR A 227 -16.88 40.41 23.44
CA TYR A 227 -17.96 41.06 24.19
C TYR A 227 -19.32 40.61 23.67
N THR A 228 -20.34 40.60 24.52
CA THR A 228 -21.71 40.19 24.14
C THR A 228 -22.38 41.12 23.13
N THR A 229 -21.85 42.34 22.96
CA THR A 229 -22.23 43.29 21.91
C THR A 229 -21.56 43.00 20.56
N TYR A 230 -20.95 41.83 20.36
CA TYR A 230 -20.32 41.44 19.10
C TYR A 230 -21.37 41.37 17.98
N GLU A 231 -21.23 42.22 16.97
CA GLU A 231 -22.12 42.19 15.81
C GLU A 231 -21.83 40.96 14.94
N PRO A 232 -22.82 40.39 14.23
CA PRO A 232 -22.64 39.22 13.37
C PRO A 232 -21.57 39.37 12.27
N SER A 233 -21.22 40.61 11.90
CA SER A 233 -20.18 40.95 10.92
C SER A 233 -18.76 40.88 11.49
N GLN A 234 -18.60 40.86 12.82
CA GLN A 234 -17.31 40.90 13.48
C GLN A 234 -16.71 39.50 13.59
N THR A 235 -15.44 39.38 13.24
CA THR A 235 -14.71 38.11 13.29
C THR A 235 -13.43 38.25 14.11
N ARG A 236 -13.10 37.21 14.88
CA ARG A 236 -11.80 37.06 15.55
C ARG A 236 -11.02 35.95 14.89
N GLN A 237 -9.74 36.19 14.66
CA GLN A 237 -8.87 35.25 13.98
C GLN A 237 -7.55 35.14 14.73
N ALA A 238 -7.00 33.94 14.76
CA ALA A 238 -5.69 33.68 15.31
C ALA A 238 -5.02 32.53 14.56
N ASN A 239 -3.73 32.67 14.30
CA ASN A 239 -2.96 31.70 13.54
C ASN A 239 -2.32 30.67 14.46
N PHE A 240 -2.23 29.44 13.98
CA PHE A 240 -1.43 28.39 14.58
C PHE A 240 -0.77 27.56 13.49
N THR A 241 0.37 26.97 13.81
CA THR A 241 1.14 26.14 12.88
C THR A 241 1.10 24.70 13.37
N VAL A 242 0.78 23.77 12.47
CA VAL A 242 0.98 22.34 12.72
C VAL A 242 2.29 21.94 12.07
N ILE A 243 3.18 21.32 12.83
CA ILE A 243 4.51 20.93 12.41
C ILE A 243 4.67 19.43 12.67
N ALA A 244 4.85 18.63 11.62
CA ALA A 244 5.30 17.25 11.76
C ALA A 244 6.81 17.17 11.55
N ARG A 245 7.51 16.46 12.43
CA ARG A 245 8.98 16.36 12.42
C ARG A 245 9.42 14.91 12.53
N GLN A 246 10.48 14.58 11.83
CA GLN A 246 11.23 13.35 12.01
C GLN A 246 11.91 13.37 13.39
N VAL A 247 11.84 12.23 14.10
CA VAL A 247 12.48 12.06 15.41
C VAL A 247 13.49 10.91 15.37
N LEU A 248 13.27 9.91 14.51
CA LEU A 248 14.14 8.75 14.39
C LEU A 248 14.72 8.64 12.98
N ARG A 249 15.89 8.01 12.87
CA ARG A 249 16.53 7.70 11.59
C ARG A 249 15.84 6.51 10.92
N PRO A 250 15.75 6.50 9.58
CA PRO A 250 15.42 5.28 8.86
C PRO A 250 16.62 4.33 8.87
N ALA A 251 16.44 3.15 8.28
CA ALA A 251 17.56 2.24 8.07
C ALA A 251 18.60 2.89 7.14
N MET A 252 19.87 2.54 7.31
CA MET A 252 20.97 3.10 6.52
C MET A 252 20.70 2.92 5.01
N GLY A 253 20.77 4.03 4.26
CA GLY A 253 20.51 4.05 2.81
C GLY A 253 19.04 3.88 2.42
N GLN A 254 18.11 3.89 3.38
CA GLN A 254 16.66 3.74 3.17
C GLN A 254 15.94 5.06 3.44
N GLU A 255 16.37 6.14 2.80
CA GLU A 255 15.64 7.42 2.87
C GLU A 255 14.36 7.33 2.04
N PHE A 256 13.28 7.92 2.53
CA PHE A 256 11.99 7.87 1.85
C PHE A 256 11.13 9.07 2.15
N THR A 257 10.17 9.33 1.26
CA THR A 257 9.15 10.38 1.41
C THR A 257 7.78 9.73 1.53
N ILE A 258 6.98 10.20 2.49
CA ILE A 258 5.59 9.77 2.65
C ILE A 258 4.65 10.98 2.75
N PRO A 259 3.44 10.89 2.15
CA PRO A 259 2.43 11.91 2.34
C PRO A 259 1.84 11.80 3.76
N LEU A 260 1.73 12.95 4.42
CA LEU A 260 1.07 13.07 5.71
C LEU A 260 -0.33 13.63 5.55
N GLY A 261 -1.29 12.95 6.18
CA GLY A 261 -2.64 13.44 6.39
C GLY A 261 -2.78 14.09 7.77
N ILE A 262 -3.68 15.04 7.87
CA ILE A 262 -4.11 15.65 9.13
C ILE A 262 -5.63 15.64 9.22
N THR A 263 -6.15 15.33 10.40
CA THR A 263 -7.58 15.37 10.70
C THR A 263 -7.79 16.24 11.92
N PHE A 264 -8.59 17.29 11.77
CA PHE A 264 -9.03 18.11 12.91
C PHE A 264 -10.29 17.49 13.49
N GLY A 265 -10.15 16.86 14.66
CA GLY A 265 -11.29 16.28 15.37
C GLY A 265 -12.16 17.36 16.02
N LYS A 266 -13.48 17.16 16.04
CA LYS A 266 -14.41 18.09 16.72
C LYS A 266 -14.35 18.05 18.25
N GLY A 267 -13.72 17.01 18.82
CA GLY A 267 -13.69 16.80 20.26
C GLY A 267 -15.10 16.62 20.85
N ALA A 268 -15.42 17.37 21.90
CA ALA A 268 -16.73 17.35 22.56
C ALA A 268 -17.73 18.39 22.00
N LEU A 269 -17.34 19.16 20.99
CA LEU A 269 -18.18 20.21 20.41
C LEU A 269 -19.16 19.63 19.39
N THR A 270 -20.30 20.30 19.22
CA THR A 270 -21.29 19.94 18.21
C THR A 270 -20.99 20.62 16.88
N GLN A 271 -21.26 19.93 15.79
CA GLN A 271 -21.17 20.49 14.45
C GLN A 271 -22.42 21.34 14.16
N ASP A 272 -22.19 22.54 13.65
CA ASP A 272 -23.23 23.34 12.98
C ASP A 272 -23.25 22.99 11.49
N THR A 273 -22.06 22.92 10.89
CA THR A 273 -21.82 22.31 9.57
C THR A 273 -20.63 21.36 9.65
N GLY A 274 -20.24 20.75 8.53
CA GLY A 274 -18.98 20.00 8.47
C GLY A 274 -17.73 20.86 8.72
N GLN A 275 -17.82 22.19 8.55
CA GLN A 275 -16.70 23.15 8.62
C GLN A 275 -16.78 24.09 9.84
N THR A 276 -17.88 24.06 10.59
CA THR A 276 -18.14 24.93 11.73
C THR A 276 -18.55 24.13 12.96
N LEU A 277 -17.95 24.45 14.11
CA LEU A 277 -18.32 23.90 15.41
C LEU A 277 -18.98 24.96 16.28
N ASN A 278 -20.03 24.59 17.02
CA ASN A 278 -20.64 25.47 18.01
C ASN A 278 -19.77 25.50 19.27
N LEU A 279 -19.44 26.71 19.73
CA LEU A 279 -18.75 26.91 20.99
C LEU A 279 -19.76 26.90 22.14
N VAL A 280 -19.32 26.40 23.29
CA VAL A 280 -20.14 26.25 24.50
C VAL A 280 -19.52 27.00 25.66
N SER A 281 -20.35 27.45 26.60
CA SER A 281 -19.87 28.03 27.86
C SER A 281 -19.24 26.94 28.73
N LEU A 282 -18.06 27.21 29.30
CA LEU A 282 -17.36 26.23 30.15
C LEU A 282 -17.81 26.24 31.61
N ASP A 283 -18.36 27.35 32.05
CA ASP A 283 -18.61 27.67 33.44
C ASP A 283 -19.97 28.34 33.63
N GLY A 284 -20.35 28.51 34.89
CA GLY A 284 -21.59 29.16 35.27
C GLY A 284 -22.87 28.35 34.97
N PRO A 285 -24.05 29.00 35.07
CA PRO A 285 -25.34 28.32 34.97
C PRO A 285 -25.66 27.78 33.57
N ASN A 286 -24.93 28.24 32.54
CA ASN A 286 -25.09 27.81 31.14
C ASN A 286 -24.00 26.82 30.70
N LYS A 287 -23.27 26.20 31.63
CA LYS A 287 -22.19 25.26 31.33
C LYS A 287 -22.66 24.17 30.35
N GLY A 288 -21.90 23.98 29.27
CA GLY A 288 -22.18 23.00 28.22
C GLY A 288 -23.25 23.43 27.21
N GLN A 289 -23.89 24.59 27.40
CA GLN A 289 -24.82 25.14 26.41
C GLN A 289 -24.09 25.98 25.36
N PRO A 290 -24.60 26.03 24.11
CA PRO A 290 -24.09 26.93 23.08
C PRO A 290 -24.07 28.38 23.55
N ASN A 291 -22.96 29.07 23.30
CA ASN A 291 -22.72 30.44 23.75
C ASN A 291 -22.96 31.51 22.67
N GLY A 292 -23.51 31.12 21.52
CA GLY A 292 -23.76 32.01 20.39
C GLY A 292 -22.56 32.21 19.47
N LEU A 293 -21.42 31.54 19.68
CA LEU A 293 -20.23 31.63 18.83
C LEU A 293 -19.96 30.31 18.09
N ARG A 294 -19.31 30.43 16.93
CA ARG A 294 -18.88 29.31 16.08
C ARG A 294 -17.39 29.39 15.81
N LEU A 295 -16.77 28.22 15.69
CA LEU A 295 -15.35 28.05 15.32
C LEU A 295 -15.25 27.40 13.94
N SER A 296 -14.46 28.00 13.06
CA SER A 296 -13.95 27.33 11.86
C SER A 296 -12.42 27.39 11.82
N ILE A 297 -11.83 26.52 11.01
CA ILE A 297 -10.38 26.51 10.75
C ILE A 297 -10.20 26.66 9.26
N LYS A 298 -9.33 27.59 8.86
CA LYS A 298 -8.93 27.82 7.47
C LYS A 298 -7.48 27.42 7.30
N ASP A 299 -7.17 26.87 6.14
CA ASP A 299 -5.79 26.64 5.74
C ASP A 299 -5.13 27.90 5.17
N ASN A 300 -3.85 27.82 4.82
CA ASN A 300 -3.08 28.94 4.27
C ASN A 300 -3.60 29.46 2.92
N THR A 301 -4.48 28.73 2.23
CA THR A 301 -5.15 29.18 1.00
C THR A 301 -6.51 29.82 1.27
N GLY A 302 -6.93 29.88 2.53
CA GLY A 302 -8.23 30.38 2.95
C GLY A 302 -9.36 29.33 2.85
N LYS A 303 -9.04 28.09 2.46
CA LYS A 303 -10.02 26.99 2.38
C LYS A 303 -10.40 26.53 3.78
N GLU A 304 -11.70 26.39 4.03
CA GLU A 304 -12.20 25.86 5.30
C GLU A 304 -11.99 24.35 5.42
N VAL A 305 -11.39 23.97 6.55
CA VAL A 305 -11.16 22.58 6.95
C VAL A 305 -12.49 21.92 7.29
N THR A 306 -12.68 20.69 6.83
CA THR A 306 -13.81 19.87 7.27
C THR A 306 -13.41 19.06 8.51
N PHE A 307 -14.11 19.26 9.63
CA PHE A 307 -13.86 18.51 10.86
C PHE A 307 -14.14 17.01 10.67
N ASP A 308 -13.36 16.19 11.37
CA ASP A 308 -13.37 14.71 11.31
C ASP A 308 -13.06 14.13 9.91
N LYS A 309 -12.64 14.96 8.94
CA LYS A 309 -12.20 14.54 7.60
C LYS A 309 -10.69 14.69 7.47
N GLN A 310 -10.06 13.69 6.85
CA GLN A 310 -8.63 13.74 6.56
C GLN A 310 -8.35 14.71 5.41
N GLU A 311 -7.37 15.59 5.61
CA GLU A 311 -6.82 16.51 4.62
C GLU A 311 -5.31 16.31 4.49
N LEU A 312 -4.71 16.85 3.42
CA LEU A 312 -3.26 16.76 3.21
C LEU A 312 -2.54 17.81 4.06
N LEU A 313 -1.58 17.37 4.88
CA LEU A 313 -0.62 18.25 5.54
C LEU A 313 0.53 18.61 4.59
N GLY A 314 1.03 17.59 3.88
CA GLY A 314 2.14 17.67 2.93
C GLY A 314 3.00 16.42 3.01
N ASP A 315 4.08 16.39 2.26
CA ASP A 315 5.01 15.27 2.23
C ASP A 315 6.14 15.49 3.23
N ILE A 316 6.48 14.46 4.01
CA ILE A 316 7.66 14.45 4.87
C ILE A 316 8.72 13.51 4.28
N THR A 317 9.95 14.01 4.16
CA THR A 317 11.11 13.20 3.77
C THR A 317 11.89 12.80 5.00
N ILE A 318 12.02 11.49 5.21
CA ILE A 318 12.74 10.86 6.32
C ILE A 318 14.17 10.58 5.86
N THR A 319 15.15 11.23 6.50
CA THR A 319 16.57 11.21 6.09
C THR A 319 17.47 10.58 7.16
N GLY A 320 18.70 10.22 6.80
CA GLY A 320 19.67 9.72 7.78
C GLY A 320 20.06 10.73 8.87
N ALA A 321 19.92 12.04 8.61
CA ALA A 321 20.36 13.12 9.49
C ALA A 321 19.28 13.66 10.45
N ILE A 322 18.07 13.11 10.46
CA ILE A 322 16.91 13.62 11.24
C ILE A 322 16.62 15.09 10.90
N THR A 323 16.38 15.36 9.62
CA THR A 323 16.06 16.72 9.13
C THR A 323 14.63 16.85 8.63
N GLY A 324 13.91 15.72 8.48
CA GLY A 324 12.57 15.68 7.94
C GLY A 324 11.61 16.56 8.73
N ASN A 325 10.97 17.50 8.05
CA ASN A 325 9.91 18.31 8.62
C ASN A 325 8.90 18.70 7.54
N VAL A 326 7.65 18.89 7.96
CA VAL A 326 6.62 19.54 7.15
C VAL A 326 5.76 20.36 8.08
N SER A 327 5.42 21.58 7.67
CA SER A 327 4.60 22.48 8.46
C SER A 327 3.56 23.18 7.61
N LYS A 328 2.38 23.39 8.20
CA LYS A 328 1.30 24.16 7.57
C LYS A 328 0.70 25.12 8.58
N ILE A 329 0.50 26.36 8.15
CA ILE A 329 -0.15 27.41 8.93
C ILE A 329 -1.65 27.31 8.70
N TYR A 330 -2.41 27.40 9.79
CA TYR A 330 -3.85 27.44 9.82
C TYR A 330 -4.31 28.69 10.57
N THR A 331 -5.49 29.17 10.20
CA THR A 331 -6.15 30.30 10.86
C THR A 331 -7.42 29.79 11.49
N ALA A 332 -7.50 29.83 12.82
CA ALA A 332 -8.74 29.58 13.52
C ALA A 332 -9.57 30.87 13.50
N VAL A 333 -10.87 30.75 13.24
CA VAL A 333 -11.79 31.89 13.09
C VAL A 333 -12.98 31.68 14.00
N VAL A 334 -13.30 32.71 14.79
CA VAL A 334 -14.50 32.76 15.62
C VAL A 334 -15.45 33.80 15.09
N THR A 335 -16.70 33.40 14.87
CA THR A 335 -17.78 34.27 14.40
C THR A 335 -19.04 34.09 15.25
N PRO A 336 -19.91 35.11 15.35
CA PRO A 336 -21.24 34.93 15.92
C PRO A 336 -22.09 33.96 15.10
N THR A 337 -22.98 33.27 15.78
CA THR A 337 -24.05 32.48 15.19
C THR A 337 -25.11 33.44 14.65
N LEU A 338 -25.51 33.26 13.40
CA LEU A 338 -26.63 34.02 12.81
C LEU A 338 -27.88 33.88 13.68
N GLY A 339 -28.40 35.00 14.20
CA GLY A 339 -29.58 35.05 15.07
C GLY A 339 -29.37 34.54 16.51
N GLY A 340 -28.13 34.25 16.92
CA GLY A 340 -27.80 33.82 18.28
C GLY A 340 -27.32 34.98 19.15
N GLU A 341 -27.77 35.03 20.41
CA GLU A 341 -27.21 35.96 21.40
C GLU A 341 -25.89 35.41 21.96
N CYS A 342 -24.84 36.23 21.94
CA CYS A 342 -23.59 35.91 22.60
C CYS A 342 -23.80 35.93 24.12
N LYS A 343 -23.45 34.84 24.80
CA LYS A 343 -23.55 34.74 26.26
C LYS A 343 -22.17 35.02 26.89
N ASP A 344 -22.13 35.76 28.00
CA ASP A 344 -20.89 36.06 28.72
C ASP A 344 -20.13 34.79 29.13
N ARG A 345 -18.78 34.91 29.25
CA ARG A 345 -17.80 34.07 30.01
C ARG A 345 -16.86 33.16 29.19
N GLN A 346 -16.04 32.37 29.91
CA GLN A 346 -14.82 31.72 29.44
C GLN A 346 -15.09 30.62 28.40
N ILE A 347 -14.28 30.61 27.33
CA ILE A 347 -14.43 29.73 26.16
C ILE A 347 -13.21 28.81 26.05
N PHE A 348 -13.41 27.50 25.82
CA PHE A 348 -12.33 26.56 25.49
C PHE A 348 -12.51 26.07 24.06
N CYS A 349 -11.42 26.03 23.31
CA CYS A 349 -11.33 25.28 22.06
C CYS A 349 -10.36 24.12 22.26
N CYS A 350 -10.82 22.91 21.89
CA CYS A 350 -10.11 21.64 21.72
C CYS A 350 -8.83 21.38 22.54
N ASN A 351 -8.89 20.37 23.41
CA ASN A 351 -7.71 19.72 23.98
C ASN A 351 -7.19 18.67 22.97
N THR A 352 -6.00 18.88 22.40
CA THR A 352 -5.43 17.97 21.40
C THR A 352 -4.84 16.73 22.06
N ARG A 353 -5.46 15.56 21.83
CA ARG A 353 -4.80 14.28 22.11
C ARG A 353 -3.70 14.07 21.08
N HIS A 354 -2.46 14.04 21.54
CA HIS A 354 -1.32 13.62 20.73
C HIS A 354 -1.55 12.15 20.31
N ARG A 355 -1.71 11.90 19.01
CA ARG A 355 -1.49 10.57 18.44
C ARG A 355 -0.06 10.55 17.92
N TYR A 356 0.74 9.68 18.53
CA TYR A 356 2.08 9.35 18.08
C TYR A 356 2.00 8.70 16.69
N ILE A 357 2.91 9.11 15.79
CA ILE A 357 3.08 8.53 14.44
C ILE A 357 3.94 7.28 14.54
#